data_AF-A0A6I9WQJ5-F1
#
_entry.id   AF-A0A6I9WQJ5-F1
#
_cell.length_a   1.000
_cell.length_b   1.000
_cell.length_c   1.000
_cell.angle_alpha   90.00
_cell.angle_beta   90.00
_cell.angle_gamma   90.00
#
_symmetry.space_group_name_H-M   'P 1'
#
loop_
_entity.id
_entity.type
_entity.pdbx_description
1 polymer ?
#
loop_
_entity_poly.entity_id
_entity_poly.type
_entity_poly.pdbx_seq_one_letter_code
_entity_poly.pdbx_strand_id
1 'polypeptide(L)'
;MLVHVAAVTILVNIAVIELDSFYSHSSRKVLDVNSVAESPLHRVFVYGTLKRGEPNHGLIKDAANGYAKFLGLGRTTVPYPLVIATKYNIPFLLKKPNVGNYVLGEIYDMDSNMLARLDELEEHPKFYERTEEKVLLAPESALKPEKTFEEVSESTRAWIYFLPKYRSSLLDGPMYESYNNNGSHGLKYCEKYVRDPSYDHRKDVQ
;
A
#
# COMPACT_ATOMS: atom_id res chain seq x y z
N MET A 1 -47.39 70.78 -4.93
CA MET A 1 -46.27 71.48 -4.27
C MET A 1 -45.01 70.65 -4.45
N LEU A 2 -44.24 70.96 -5.51
CA LEU A 2 -42.78 70.81 -5.56
C LEU A 2 -42.20 71.97 -4.68
N VAL A 3 -41.09 71.94 -3.94
CA VAL A 3 -39.66 71.58 -4.18
C VAL A 3 -38.98 71.54 -2.77
N HIS A 4 -37.71 71.10 -2.70
CA HIS A 4 -36.72 71.04 -1.59
C HIS A 4 -36.63 69.61 -1.02
N VAL A 5 -35.56 68.83 -1.17
CA VAL A 5 -34.13 69.12 -0.97
C VAL A 5 -33.31 68.13 -1.81
N ALA A 6 -32.40 68.61 -2.65
CA ALA A 6 -31.38 67.78 -3.32
C ALA A 6 -30.01 68.42 -3.08
N ALA A 7 -29.55 68.35 -1.83
CA ALA A 7 -28.20 68.68 -1.44
C ALA A 7 -27.92 67.96 -0.12
N VAL A 8 -27.42 66.72 -0.19
CA VAL A 8 -26.50 66.03 0.76
C VAL A 8 -26.48 64.55 0.30
N THR A 9 -25.69 64.21 -0.72
CA THR A 9 -25.35 62.79 -1.00
C THR A 9 -24.04 62.59 -1.78
N ILE A 10 -23.26 63.64 -2.05
CA ILE A 10 -22.07 63.53 -2.92
C ILE A 10 -20.73 63.54 -2.16
N LEU A 11 -20.72 63.48 -0.82
CA LEU A 11 -19.45 63.51 -0.05
C LEU A 11 -19.14 62.29 0.83
N VAL A 12 -19.88 61.17 0.72
CA VAL A 12 -19.55 59.96 1.51
C VAL A 12 -18.91 58.85 0.66
N ASN A 13 -18.96 58.92 -0.67
CA ASN A 13 -18.49 57.81 -1.52
C ASN A 13 -17.01 57.84 -1.91
N ILE A 14 -16.26 58.91 -1.64
CA ILE A 14 -14.83 58.96 -2.02
C ILE A 14 -13.92 58.42 -0.91
N ALA A 15 -14.30 58.55 0.36
CA ALA A 15 -13.50 58.04 1.47
C ALA A 15 -13.50 56.50 1.61
N VAL A 16 -14.52 55.82 1.08
CA VAL A 16 -14.59 54.35 1.12
C VAL A 16 -13.69 53.71 0.07
N ILE A 17 -13.55 54.34 -1.11
CA ILE A 17 -12.79 53.76 -2.23
C ILE A 17 -11.27 53.82 -1.98
N GLU A 18 -10.76 54.86 -1.31
CA GLU A 18 -9.33 54.92 -0.97
C GLU A 18 -8.94 53.92 0.13
N LEU A 19 -9.86 53.56 1.02
CA LEU A 19 -9.64 52.51 2.03
C LEU A 19 -9.64 51.09 1.42
N ASP A 20 -10.49 50.84 0.42
CA ASP A 20 -10.49 49.57 -0.34
C ASP A 20 -9.25 49.43 -1.23
N SER A 21 -8.78 50.53 -1.85
CA SER A 21 -7.56 50.51 -2.65
C SER A 21 -6.29 50.31 -1.80
N PHE A 22 -6.26 50.82 -0.57
CA PHE A 22 -5.12 50.60 0.34
C PHE A 22 -5.14 49.19 0.96
N TYR A 23 -6.32 48.61 1.19
CA TYR A 23 -6.44 47.22 1.66
C TYR A 23 -6.12 46.18 0.58
N SER A 24 -6.32 46.51 -0.71
CA SER A 24 -5.93 45.64 -1.81
C SER A 24 -4.40 45.54 -2.02
N HIS A 25 -3.59 46.33 -1.32
CA HIS A 25 -2.13 46.34 -1.47
C HIS A 25 -1.36 45.81 -0.26
N SER A 26 -2.04 45.21 0.73
CA SER A 26 -1.38 44.58 1.88
C SER A 26 -1.59 43.07 1.87
N SER A 27 -0.56 42.38 1.34
CA SER A 27 -0.18 41.00 1.62
C SER A 27 -1.04 40.26 2.65
N ARG A 28 -2.02 39.51 2.16
CA ARG A 28 -2.45 38.28 2.82
C ARG A 28 -2.23 37.14 1.87
N LYS A 29 -1.07 36.51 2.05
CA LYS A 29 -0.82 35.13 1.62
C LYS A 29 -1.87 34.28 2.34
N VAL A 30 -3.03 34.11 1.72
CA VAL A 30 -3.97 33.07 2.12
C VAL A 30 -3.22 31.78 1.84
N LEU A 31 -2.70 31.18 2.92
CA LEU A 31 -2.22 29.81 2.89
C LEU A 31 -3.41 28.99 2.44
N ASP A 32 -3.36 28.54 1.19
CA ASP A 32 -4.23 27.51 0.67
C ASP A 32 -3.93 26.21 1.43
N VAL A 33 -4.52 26.10 2.63
CA VAL A 33 -4.64 24.87 3.38
C VAL A 33 -5.79 24.12 2.72
N ASN A 34 -5.57 23.57 1.52
CA ASN A 34 -6.38 22.49 0.90
C ASN A 34 -5.90 22.14 -0.53
N SER A 35 -4.61 21.90 -0.71
CA SER A 35 -4.14 21.08 -1.84
C SER A 35 -3.18 19.99 -1.39
N VAL A 36 -3.63 19.18 -0.42
CA VAL A 36 -3.22 17.77 -0.45
C VAL A 36 -3.93 17.21 -1.68
N ALA A 37 -3.26 17.22 -2.83
CA ALA A 37 -3.71 16.41 -3.95
C ALA A 37 -3.84 15.00 -3.39
N GLU A 38 -5.07 14.48 -3.30
CA GLU A 38 -5.29 13.10 -2.87
C GLU A 38 -4.51 12.21 -3.84
N SER A 39 -3.35 11.73 -3.38
CA SER A 39 -2.59 10.74 -4.13
C SER A 39 -3.51 9.53 -4.29
N PRO A 40 -3.61 8.95 -5.50
CA PRO A 40 -4.48 7.81 -5.71
C PRO A 40 -4.10 6.68 -4.75
N LEU A 41 -5.12 6.09 -4.13
CA LEU A 41 -4.95 4.92 -3.28
C LEU A 41 -4.82 3.68 -4.18
N HIS A 42 -3.83 2.87 -3.85
CA HIS A 42 -3.50 1.63 -4.53
C HIS A 42 -3.82 0.47 -3.61
N ARG A 43 -4.62 -0.48 -4.11
CA ARG A 43 -4.89 -1.70 -3.36
C ARG A 43 -3.73 -2.67 -3.52
N VAL A 44 -3.14 -3.10 -2.41
CA VAL A 44 -1.97 -3.99 -2.37
C VAL A 44 -2.31 -5.21 -1.53
N PHE A 45 -2.01 -6.39 -2.06
CA PHE A 45 -2.11 -7.66 -1.35
C PHE A 45 -0.72 -8.12 -0.92
N VAL A 46 -0.53 -8.30 0.39
CA VAL A 46 0.73 -8.75 0.99
C VAL A 46 0.58 -10.16 1.57
N TYR A 47 1.51 -11.04 1.26
CA TYR A 47 1.47 -12.46 1.66
C TYR A 47 2.63 -12.88 2.56
N GLY A 48 3.73 -12.13 2.57
CA GLY A 48 4.99 -12.48 3.22
C GLY A 48 5.30 -11.64 4.44
N THR A 49 6.56 -11.17 4.52
CA THR A 49 7.11 -10.47 5.70
C THR A 49 6.46 -9.14 6.05
N LEU A 50 5.60 -8.61 5.17
CA LEU A 50 4.92 -7.33 5.35
C LEU A 50 3.58 -7.46 6.09
N LYS A 51 3.04 -8.68 6.28
CA LYS A 51 1.78 -8.90 7.02
C LYS A 51 1.90 -8.48 8.49
N ARG A 52 0.79 -8.17 9.16
CA ARG A 52 0.78 -7.91 10.61
C ARG A 52 1.42 -9.06 11.38
N GLY A 53 2.32 -8.71 12.31
CA GLY A 53 3.06 -9.67 13.12
C GLY A 53 4.31 -10.24 12.44
N GLU A 54 4.56 -9.91 11.17
CA GLU A 54 5.75 -10.34 10.43
C GLU A 54 6.90 -9.30 10.48
N PRO A 55 8.16 -9.71 10.22
CA PRO A 55 9.34 -8.89 10.50
C PRO A 55 9.38 -7.50 9.83
N ASN A 56 8.87 -7.37 8.60
CA ASN A 56 8.95 -6.13 7.83
C ASN A 56 7.69 -5.25 7.96
N HIS A 57 6.72 -5.64 8.81
CA HIS A 57 5.46 -4.88 8.96
C HIS A 57 5.66 -3.45 9.49
N GLY A 58 6.80 -3.18 10.14
CA GLY A 58 7.19 -1.83 10.57
C GLY A 58 7.17 -0.81 9.43
N LEU A 59 7.49 -1.21 8.19
CA LEU A 59 7.48 -0.32 7.03
C LEU A 59 6.08 0.23 6.73
N ILE A 60 5.06 -0.65 6.76
CA ILE A 60 3.65 -0.29 6.52
C ILE A 60 3.10 0.58 7.66
N LYS A 61 3.56 0.36 8.90
CA LYS A 61 3.12 1.12 10.08
C LYS A 61 3.72 2.51 10.19
N ASP A 62 4.89 2.72 9.58
CA ASP A 62 5.60 3.98 9.68
C ASP A 62 4.98 5.04 8.77
N ALA A 63 4.33 6.03 9.38
CA ALA A 63 3.68 7.13 8.68
C ALA A 63 4.66 8.01 7.88
N ALA A 64 5.97 7.93 8.14
CA ALA A 64 6.98 8.60 7.33
C ALA A 64 7.15 7.96 5.94
N ASN A 65 6.71 6.71 5.76
CA ASN A 65 6.75 6.02 4.47
C ASN A 65 5.52 6.32 3.59
N GLY A 66 4.45 6.85 4.17
CA GLY A 66 3.19 7.15 3.49
C GLY A 66 1.98 6.60 4.24
N TYR A 67 0.82 6.68 3.60
CA TYR A 67 -0.45 6.17 4.13
C TYR A 67 -0.65 4.69 3.77
N ALA A 68 -1.09 3.90 4.75
CA ALA A 68 -1.58 2.54 4.55
C ALA A 68 -2.78 2.25 5.46
N LYS A 69 -3.86 1.71 4.87
CA LYS A 69 -5.08 1.30 5.57
C LYS A 69 -5.35 -0.16 5.34
N PHE A 70 -5.36 -0.95 6.41
CA PHE A 70 -5.79 -2.34 6.37
C PHE A 70 -7.28 -2.45 6.03
N LEU A 71 -7.63 -3.31 5.08
CA LEU A 71 -9.01 -3.56 4.67
C LEU A 71 -9.54 -4.89 5.17
N GLY A 72 -8.69 -5.91 5.26
CA GLY A 72 -9.12 -7.26 5.62
C GLY A 72 -8.14 -8.35 5.20
N LEU A 73 -8.57 -9.58 5.43
CA LEU A 73 -7.86 -10.77 4.98
C LEU A 73 -8.07 -10.97 3.49
N GLY A 74 -7.02 -11.40 2.80
CA GLY A 74 -7.02 -11.66 1.38
C GLY A 74 -6.75 -13.12 1.05
N ARG A 75 -7.24 -13.57 -0.10
CA ARG A 75 -6.81 -14.83 -0.73
C ARG A 75 -6.69 -14.68 -2.23
N THR A 76 -5.66 -15.27 -2.85
CA THR A 76 -5.57 -15.28 -4.32
C THR A 76 -6.72 -16.08 -4.93
N THR A 77 -7.23 -15.68 -6.10
CA THR A 77 -8.27 -16.46 -6.82
C THR A 77 -7.69 -17.56 -7.70
N VAL A 78 -6.37 -17.56 -7.88
CA VAL A 78 -5.59 -18.54 -8.64
C VAL A 78 -4.50 -19.06 -7.70
N PRO A 79 -4.20 -20.37 -7.69
CA PRO A 79 -3.15 -20.87 -6.83
C PRO A 79 -1.77 -20.50 -7.39
N TYR A 80 -0.86 -20.17 -6.48
CA TYR A 80 0.53 -19.81 -6.77
C TYR A 80 1.50 -20.55 -5.82
N PRO A 81 2.74 -20.86 -6.26
CA PRO A 81 3.75 -21.39 -5.37
C PRO A 81 4.27 -20.28 -4.46
N LEU A 82 3.92 -20.34 -3.18
CA LEU A 82 4.58 -19.58 -2.14
C LEU A 82 5.63 -20.48 -1.48
N VAL A 83 6.90 -20.11 -1.62
CA VAL A 83 8.03 -20.91 -1.11
C VAL A 83 8.86 -20.09 -0.14
N ILE A 84 9.57 -20.75 0.77
CA ILE A 84 10.59 -20.12 1.62
C ILE A 84 11.94 -20.60 1.12
N ALA A 85 12.80 -19.66 0.69
CA ALA A 85 14.07 -19.99 0.06
C ALA A 85 15.20 -19.09 0.52
N THR A 86 16.41 -19.36 -0.02
CA THR A 86 17.70 -18.73 0.34
C THR A 86 18.15 -19.08 1.76
N LYS A 87 19.44 -18.84 2.07
CA LYS A 87 19.94 -18.93 3.46
C LYS A 87 19.27 -17.95 4.44
N TYR A 88 18.50 -16.99 3.92
CA TYR A 88 17.81 -15.95 4.68
C TYR A 88 16.31 -16.24 4.91
N ASN A 89 15.81 -17.40 4.45
CA ASN A 89 14.42 -17.84 4.64
C ASN A 89 13.40 -16.78 4.20
N ILE A 90 13.60 -16.23 3.01
CA ILE A 90 12.73 -15.20 2.43
C ILE A 90 11.53 -15.89 1.78
N PRO A 91 10.28 -15.43 2.02
CA PRO A 91 9.13 -15.92 1.29
C PRO A 91 9.09 -15.34 -0.12
N PHE A 92 8.91 -16.20 -1.13
CA PHE A 92 8.77 -15.83 -2.54
C PHE A 92 7.45 -16.35 -3.08
N LEU A 93 6.66 -15.49 -3.71
CA LEU A 93 5.53 -15.90 -4.52
C LEU A 93 5.97 -15.99 -5.99
N LEU A 94 6.10 -17.21 -6.50
CA LEU A 94 6.57 -17.46 -7.85
C LEU A 94 5.47 -17.14 -8.86
N LYS A 95 5.78 -16.47 -9.98
CA LYS A 95 4.80 -16.17 -11.05
C LYS A 95 4.50 -17.42 -11.89
N LYS A 96 3.91 -18.44 -11.26
CA LYS A 96 3.46 -19.69 -11.88
C LYS A 96 1.99 -19.93 -11.52
N PRO A 97 1.03 -19.32 -12.24
CA PRO A 97 -0.38 -19.53 -11.96
C PRO A 97 -0.76 -21.01 -12.10
N ASN A 98 -1.77 -21.43 -11.35
CA ASN A 98 -2.31 -22.79 -11.34
C ASN A 98 -1.38 -23.85 -10.72
N VAL A 99 -0.42 -23.44 -9.89
CA VAL A 99 0.48 -24.34 -9.16
C VAL A 99 0.55 -23.90 -7.70
N GLY A 100 0.67 -24.83 -6.75
CA GLY A 100 0.75 -24.50 -5.32
C GLY A 100 -0.64 -24.32 -4.70
N ASN A 101 -0.81 -23.26 -3.91
CA ASN A 101 -2.01 -23.06 -3.08
C ASN A 101 -2.67 -21.72 -3.37
N TYR A 102 -3.93 -21.57 -2.97
CA TYR A 102 -4.56 -20.26 -2.87
C TYR A 102 -3.93 -19.48 -1.71
N VAL A 103 -3.07 -18.52 -2.03
CA VAL A 103 -2.22 -17.89 -1.02
C VAL A 103 -3.04 -16.92 -0.17
N LEU A 104 -2.92 -17.07 1.14
CA LEU A 104 -3.52 -16.19 2.14
C LEU A 104 -2.63 -15.00 2.43
N GLY A 105 -3.25 -13.85 2.58
CA GLY A 105 -2.55 -12.59 2.83
C GLY A 105 -3.45 -11.54 3.48
N GLU A 106 -3.01 -10.30 3.39
CA GLU A 106 -3.71 -9.13 3.88
C GLU A 106 -3.81 -8.10 2.76
N ILE A 107 -4.90 -7.34 2.75
CA ILE A 107 -5.14 -6.31 1.73
C ILE A 107 -5.13 -4.93 2.39
N TYR A 108 -4.40 -4.01 1.77
CA TYR A 108 -4.27 -2.63 2.19
C TYR A 108 -4.61 -1.69 1.04
N ASP A 109 -5.22 -0.55 1.35
CA ASP A 109 -5.18 0.63 0.47
C ASP A 109 -3.99 1.50 0.90
N MET A 110 -3.11 1.82 -0.04
CA MET A 110 -1.86 2.55 0.21
C MET A 110 -1.75 3.76 -0.71
N ASP A 111 -1.22 4.87 -0.22
CA ASP A 111 -0.92 5.99 -1.10
C ASP A 111 0.27 5.68 -2.03
N SER A 112 0.53 6.60 -2.96
CA SER A 112 1.62 6.44 -3.93
C SER A 112 3.01 6.49 -3.28
N ASN A 113 3.15 7.14 -2.11
CA ASN A 113 4.41 7.22 -1.39
C ASN A 113 4.75 5.88 -0.75
N MET A 114 3.80 5.28 -0.03
CA MET A 114 3.92 3.98 0.59
C MET A 114 4.18 2.91 -0.46
N LEU A 115 3.47 2.98 -1.59
CA LEU A 115 3.68 2.05 -2.70
C LEU A 115 5.10 2.14 -3.26
N ALA A 116 5.64 3.35 -3.45
CA ALA A 116 7.02 3.54 -3.90
C ALA A 116 8.05 2.99 -2.89
N ARG A 117 7.79 3.12 -1.58
CA ARG A 117 8.63 2.50 -0.54
C ARG A 117 8.62 0.98 -0.59
N LEU A 118 7.49 0.37 -0.92
CA LEU A 118 7.43 -1.07 -1.15
C LEU A 118 8.17 -1.46 -2.43
N ASP A 119 8.03 -0.71 -3.52
CA ASP A 119 8.75 -0.96 -4.77
C ASP A 119 10.28 -0.90 -4.54
N GLU A 120 10.77 0.04 -3.71
CA GLU A 120 12.17 0.11 -3.27
C GLU A 120 12.59 -1.12 -2.45
N LEU A 121 11.77 -1.55 -1.48
CA LEU A 121 12.05 -2.69 -0.61
C LEU A 121 12.19 -3.99 -1.40
N GLU A 122 11.28 -4.21 -2.34
CA GLU A 122 11.15 -5.42 -3.17
C GLU A 122 12.02 -5.36 -4.44
N GLU A 123 12.77 -4.27 -4.63
CA GLU A 123 13.64 -4.02 -5.78
C GLU A 123 12.88 -4.16 -7.11
N HIS A 124 11.63 -3.67 -7.15
CA HIS A 124 10.79 -3.66 -8.34
C HIS A 124 11.33 -2.71 -9.42
N PRO A 125 11.29 -3.06 -10.73
CA PRO A 125 10.89 -4.33 -11.35
C PRO A 125 12.05 -5.32 -11.57
N LYS A 126 13.21 -5.13 -10.91
CA LYS A 126 14.43 -5.90 -11.18
C LYS A 126 14.40 -7.28 -10.52
N PHE A 127 13.99 -7.35 -9.26
CA PHE A 127 13.94 -8.61 -8.51
C PHE A 127 12.52 -9.15 -8.44
N TYR A 128 11.60 -8.39 -7.85
CA TYR A 128 10.17 -8.66 -7.91
C TYR A 128 9.47 -7.83 -8.98
N GLU A 129 8.40 -8.36 -9.53
CA GLU A 129 7.49 -7.64 -10.43
C GLU A 129 6.12 -7.52 -9.77
N ARG A 130 5.63 -6.28 -9.65
CA ARG A 130 4.30 -5.99 -9.17
C ARG A 130 3.30 -6.10 -10.31
N THR A 131 2.35 -7.03 -10.20
CA THR A 131 1.28 -7.24 -11.18
C THR A 131 -0.07 -7.14 -10.50
N GLU A 132 -1.06 -6.62 -11.21
CA GLU A 132 -2.41 -6.47 -10.67
C GLU A 132 -3.24 -7.71 -10.93
N GLU A 133 -3.61 -8.41 -9.86
CA GLU A 133 -4.31 -9.69 -9.92
C GLU A 133 -5.67 -9.61 -9.22
N LYS A 134 -6.55 -10.56 -9.57
CA LYS A 134 -7.81 -10.73 -8.86
C LYS A 134 -7.57 -11.49 -7.55
N VAL A 135 -8.11 -10.96 -6.46
CA VAL A 135 -8.07 -11.56 -5.12
C VAL A 135 -9.45 -11.52 -4.49
N LEU A 136 -9.65 -12.36 -3.47
CA LEU A 136 -10.79 -12.30 -2.56
C LEU A 136 -10.41 -11.45 -1.35
N LEU A 137 -11.28 -10.55 -0.93
CA LEU A 137 -11.15 -9.69 0.23
C LEU A 137 -12.28 -9.99 1.21
N ALA A 138 -11.96 -10.36 2.44
CA ALA A 138 -12.90 -10.48 3.55
C ALA A 138 -12.56 -9.44 4.64
N PRO A 139 -13.40 -8.43 4.88
CA PRO A 139 -13.24 -7.53 6.01
C PRO A 139 -13.26 -8.30 7.33
N GLU A 140 -12.36 -7.98 8.27
CA GLU A 140 -12.30 -8.68 9.56
C GLU A 140 -13.61 -8.56 10.35
N SER A 141 -14.30 -7.44 10.24
CA SER A 141 -15.60 -7.22 10.89
C SER A 141 -16.72 -8.11 10.35
N ALA A 142 -16.56 -8.67 9.14
CA ALA A 142 -17.50 -9.58 8.52
C ALA A 142 -17.22 -11.04 8.88
N LEU A 143 -15.99 -11.38 9.26
CA LEU A 143 -15.59 -12.73 9.71
C LEU A 143 -16.15 -13.00 11.10
N LYS A 144 -17.28 -13.70 11.15
CA LYS A 144 -17.92 -14.18 12.39
C LYS A 144 -17.77 -15.70 12.49
N PRO A 145 -17.81 -16.29 13.70
CA PRO A 145 -17.67 -17.75 13.87
C PRO A 145 -18.62 -18.59 13.01
N GLU A 146 -19.80 -18.06 12.71
CA GLU A 146 -20.85 -18.69 11.90
C GLU A 146 -20.72 -18.48 10.38
N LYS A 147 -19.74 -17.69 9.93
CA LYS A 147 -19.53 -17.40 8.50
C LYS A 147 -18.14 -17.84 8.04
N THR A 148 -18.09 -18.52 6.92
CA THR A 148 -16.86 -18.88 6.22
C THR A 148 -16.24 -17.67 5.53
N PHE A 149 -14.94 -17.75 5.21
CA PHE A 149 -14.24 -16.70 4.46
C PHE A 149 -14.92 -16.45 3.10
N GLU A 150 -15.29 -17.52 2.41
CA GLU A 150 -15.94 -17.50 1.10
C GLU A 150 -17.24 -16.70 1.10
N GLU A 151 -18.08 -16.90 2.13
CA GLU A 151 -19.39 -16.27 2.25
C GLU A 151 -19.34 -14.75 2.47
N VAL A 152 -18.23 -14.25 3.03
CA VAL A 152 -18.05 -12.82 3.34
C VAL A 152 -17.06 -12.14 2.43
N SER A 153 -16.37 -12.91 1.58
CA SER A 153 -15.38 -12.38 0.67
C SER A 153 -16.01 -11.79 -0.58
N GLU A 154 -15.50 -10.65 -1.02
CA GLU A 154 -15.78 -10.08 -2.33
C GLU A 154 -14.53 -10.11 -3.21
N SER A 155 -14.72 -10.09 -4.53
CA SER A 155 -13.59 -10.07 -5.45
C SER A 155 -13.14 -8.65 -5.76
N THR A 156 -11.85 -8.38 -5.63
CA THR A 156 -11.22 -7.10 -5.97
C THR A 156 -9.94 -7.31 -6.78
N ARG A 157 -9.47 -6.26 -7.44
CA ARG A 157 -8.11 -6.22 -8.00
C ARG A 157 -7.14 -5.66 -6.96
N ALA A 158 -5.94 -6.21 -6.90
CA ALA A 158 -4.89 -5.78 -6.00
C ALA A 158 -3.52 -6.00 -6.65
N TRP A 159 -2.59 -5.10 -6.37
CA TRP A 159 -1.19 -5.28 -6.71
C TRP A 159 -0.55 -6.37 -5.84
N ILE A 160 0.20 -7.27 -6.46
CA ILE A 160 0.94 -8.34 -5.81
C ILE A 160 2.38 -8.35 -6.35
N TYR A 161 3.37 -8.47 -5.47
CA TYR A 161 4.76 -8.68 -5.85
C TYR A 161 5.01 -10.16 -6.13
N PHE A 162 5.40 -10.50 -7.36
CA PHE A 162 5.80 -11.85 -7.74
C PHE A 162 7.28 -11.92 -8.08
N LEU A 163 7.88 -13.09 -7.92
CA LEU A 163 9.18 -13.41 -8.50
C LEU A 163 8.94 -13.96 -9.93
N PRO A 164 9.18 -13.17 -10.99
CA PRO A 164 8.79 -13.56 -12.36
C PRO A 164 9.75 -14.59 -12.96
N LYS A 165 11.04 -14.47 -12.66
CA LYS A 165 12.09 -15.40 -13.09
C LYS A 165 12.56 -16.16 -11.86
N TYR A 166 12.67 -17.47 -11.98
CA TYR A 166 13.11 -18.31 -10.87
C TYR A 166 13.70 -19.64 -11.35
N ARG A 167 14.53 -20.26 -10.51
CA ARG A 167 15.06 -21.61 -10.72
C ARG A 167 13.94 -22.64 -10.54
N SER A 168 13.86 -23.59 -11.47
CA SER A 168 12.84 -24.64 -11.43
C SER A 168 12.90 -25.48 -10.15
N SER A 169 14.08 -25.64 -9.55
CA SER A 169 14.29 -26.38 -8.30
C SER A 169 13.51 -25.82 -7.11
N LEU A 170 13.10 -24.54 -7.14
CA LEU A 170 12.24 -23.97 -6.11
C LEU A 170 10.85 -24.62 -6.08
N LEU A 171 10.44 -25.30 -7.15
CA LEU A 171 9.16 -26.00 -7.23
C LEU A 171 9.20 -27.40 -6.61
N ASP A 172 10.38 -27.92 -6.28
CA ASP A 172 10.55 -29.26 -5.72
C ASP A 172 10.34 -29.27 -4.19
N GLY A 173 10.34 -28.08 -3.58
CA GLY A 173 10.21 -27.89 -2.13
C GLY A 173 8.76 -27.70 -1.65
N PRO A 174 8.57 -27.53 -0.32
CA PRO A 174 7.28 -27.21 0.25
C PRO A 174 6.70 -25.90 -0.29
N MET A 175 5.41 -25.94 -0.62
CA MET A 175 4.64 -24.75 -1.00
C MET A 175 3.62 -24.46 0.09
N TYR A 176 3.62 -23.22 0.57
CA TYR A 176 2.82 -22.79 1.71
C TYR A 176 1.52 -22.14 1.25
N GLU A 177 0.46 -22.29 2.04
CA GLU A 177 -0.78 -21.53 1.84
C GLU A 177 -0.66 -20.13 2.47
N SER A 178 0.01 -20.03 3.62
CA SER A 178 0.25 -18.78 4.34
C SER A 178 1.65 -18.78 4.93
N TYR A 179 2.39 -17.70 4.72
CA TYR A 179 3.68 -17.50 5.37
C TYR A 179 3.49 -17.08 6.84
N ASN A 180 4.32 -17.62 7.73
CA ASN A 180 4.45 -17.18 9.11
C ASN A 180 5.90 -17.32 9.56
N ASN A 181 6.57 -16.25 9.98
CA ASN A 181 7.98 -16.33 10.41
C ASN A 181 8.20 -17.31 11.59
N ASN A 182 7.19 -17.52 12.43
CA ASN A 182 7.18 -18.47 13.54
C ASN A 182 6.38 -19.75 13.22
N GLY A 183 6.19 -20.06 11.94
CA GLY A 183 5.48 -21.24 11.48
C GLY A 183 6.17 -22.55 11.85
N SER A 184 5.44 -23.65 11.73
CA SER A 184 5.91 -25.01 12.03
C SER A 184 7.09 -25.48 11.17
N HIS A 185 7.41 -24.76 10.08
CA HIS A 185 8.59 -25.03 9.25
C HIS A 185 9.92 -24.72 9.96
N GLY A 186 9.94 -23.92 11.04
CA GLY A 186 11.16 -23.58 11.78
C GLY A 186 12.15 -22.65 11.02
N LEU A 187 11.89 -22.37 9.75
CA LEU A 187 12.66 -21.44 8.90
C LEU A 187 12.38 -19.97 9.26
N LYS A 188 13.15 -19.40 10.21
CA LYS A 188 13.04 -17.98 10.59
C LYS A 188 13.70 -17.06 9.57
N TYR A 189 12.98 -16.03 9.15
CA TYR A 189 13.46 -14.94 8.32
C TYR A 189 14.69 -14.26 8.93
N CYS A 190 15.71 -14.08 8.10
CA CYS A 190 16.92 -13.37 8.44
C CYS A 190 16.81 -11.91 8.00
N GLU A 191 16.79 -10.98 8.96
CA GLU A 191 16.59 -9.56 8.71
C GLU A 191 17.73 -8.94 7.89
N LYS A 192 17.44 -7.94 7.06
CA LYS A 192 18.41 -7.37 6.10
C LYS A 192 19.71 -6.89 6.77
N TYR A 193 19.65 -6.34 7.98
CA TYR A 193 20.83 -5.78 8.68
C TYR A 193 21.80 -6.82 9.27
N VAL A 194 21.38 -8.09 9.40
CA VAL A 194 22.27 -9.19 9.83
C VAL A 194 22.81 -10.03 8.68
N ARG A 195 22.45 -9.69 7.43
CA ARG A 195 22.87 -10.44 6.25
C ARG A 195 24.32 -10.14 5.91
N ASP A 196 24.99 -11.16 5.38
CA ASP A 196 26.32 -11.03 4.81
C ASP A 196 26.25 -10.20 3.52
N PRO A 197 26.87 -9.01 3.47
CA PRO A 197 26.81 -8.12 2.31
C PRO A 197 27.56 -8.66 1.09
N SER A 198 28.46 -9.63 1.27
CA SER A 198 29.19 -10.27 0.16
C SER A 198 28.38 -11.36 -0.54
N TYR A 199 27.25 -11.78 0.06
CA TYR A 199 26.43 -12.87 -0.45
C TYR A 199 25.20 -12.39 -1.22
N ASP A 200 25.20 -12.69 -2.51
CA ASP A 200 24.06 -12.40 -3.39
C ASP A 200 23.03 -13.55 -3.40
N HIS A 201 22.11 -13.50 -2.44
CA HIS A 201 21.00 -14.45 -2.31
C HIS A 201 20.07 -14.50 -3.52
N ARG A 202 20.12 -13.52 -4.44
CA ARG A 202 19.33 -13.56 -5.68
C ARG A 202 19.73 -14.75 -6.55
N LYS A 203 21.00 -15.16 -6.51
CA LYS A 203 21.53 -16.32 -7.25
C LYS A 203 20.98 -17.65 -6.75
N ASP A 204 20.42 -17.71 -5.55
CA ASP A 204 19.79 -18.94 -5.05
C ASP A 204 18.43 -19.17 -5.69
N VAL A 205 17.79 -18.11 -6.17
CA VAL A 205 16.42 -18.13 -6.66
C VAL A 205 16.30 -17.82 -8.15
N GLN A 206 17.22 -17.06 -8.75
CA GLN A 206 17.27 -16.72 -10.18
C GLN A 206 18.47 -17.35 -10.91
#